data_AF-A0A1A0MXX8-F1
#
_entry.id   AF-A0A1A0MXX8-F1
#
_cell.length_a   1.000
_cell.length_b   1.000
_cell.length_c   1.000
_cell.angle_alpha   90.00
_cell.angle_beta   90.00
_cell.angle_gamma   90.00
#
_symmetry.space_group_name_H-M   'P 1'
#
loop_
_entity.id
_entity.type
_entity.pdbx_description
1 polymer ?
#
loop_
_entity_poly.entity_id
_entity_poly.type
_entity_poly.pdbx_seq_one_letter_code
_entity_poly.pdbx_strand_id
1 'polypeptide(L)'
;MAGDELDELYGVRPEEFTALRSRLAAAAKKRGDAAAAKEISSARKPTTAAWMVNLLAHTNDDAKRSLIELGERLRAAHAAMDGAAIRELSSEQRSLVDELTRAAIEGAEMTNPSATLREDVTATLQAAIADPDVADRLGRLAKAEQWSGFGDFGTTTTVATTARGGKAKDKATPDTDRRTFLTSRKNTQISTGKERSRQQSAEARQALAAAERARDDADNEMSDRQTDL
;
A
#
# COMPACT_ATOMS: atom_id res chain seq x y z
N MET A 1 13.01 -24.90 -7.23
CA MET A 1 13.13 -24.32 -5.88
C MET A 1 11.81 -23.62 -5.56
N ALA A 2 11.42 -23.49 -4.29
CA ALA A 2 10.09 -22.96 -3.91
C ALA A 2 9.76 -21.57 -4.49
N GLY A 3 10.77 -20.73 -4.76
CA GLY A 3 10.57 -19.41 -5.37
C GLY A 3 9.88 -19.46 -6.73
N ASP A 4 10.36 -20.32 -7.62
CA ASP A 4 9.82 -20.50 -8.98
C ASP A 4 8.36 -20.99 -8.95
N GLU A 5 8.04 -21.90 -8.01
CA GLU A 5 6.67 -22.40 -7.81
C GLU A 5 5.73 -21.34 -7.19
N LEU A 6 6.27 -20.43 -6.38
CA LEU A 6 5.50 -19.30 -5.86
C LEU A 6 5.25 -18.24 -6.93
N ASP A 7 6.22 -17.99 -7.80
CA ASP A 7 6.06 -17.08 -8.93
C ASP A 7 4.99 -17.61 -9.90
N GLU A 8 5.03 -18.90 -10.23
CA GLU A 8 3.96 -19.59 -10.97
C GLU A 8 2.60 -19.44 -10.26
N LEU A 9 2.56 -19.65 -8.94
CA LEU A 9 1.34 -19.56 -8.15
C LEU A 9 0.74 -18.14 -8.11
N TYR A 10 1.56 -17.09 -8.08
CA TYR A 10 1.10 -15.71 -8.08
C TYR A 10 0.86 -15.13 -9.49
N GLY A 11 1.29 -15.83 -10.54
CA GLY A 11 1.00 -15.50 -11.93
C GLY A 11 -0.39 -15.93 -12.41
N VAL A 12 -0.98 -17.00 -11.83
CA VAL A 12 -2.31 -17.48 -12.24
C VAL A 12 -3.46 -16.60 -11.71
N ARG A 13 -4.59 -16.66 -12.41
CA ARG A 13 -5.81 -15.93 -12.02
C ARG A 13 -6.23 -16.30 -10.58
N PRO A 14 -6.79 -15.36 -9.80
CA PRO A 14 -7.16 -15.61 -8.40
C PRO A 14 -8.13 -16.80 -8.22
N GLU A 15 -8.94 -17.11 -9.22
CA GLU A 15 -9.88 -18.25 -9.26
C GLU A 15 -9.13 -19.59 -9.28
N GLU A 16 -8.00 -19.65 -10.00
CA GLU A 16 -7.20 -20.86 -10.19
C GLU A 16 -6.17 -21.08 -9.06
N PHE A 17 -5.84 -20.01 -8.34
CA PHE A 17 -4.82 -19.99 -7.28
C PHE A 17 -4.95 -21.15 -6.29
N THR A 18 -6.17 -21.43 -5.79
CA THR A 18 -6.35 -22.46 -4.74
C THR A 18 -6.11 -23.87 -5.27
N ALA A 19 -6.51 -24.12 -6.52
CA ALA A 19 -6.31 -25.40 -7.19
C ALA A 19 -4.81 -25.64 -7.46
N LEU A 20 -4.13 -24.64 -8.01
CA LEU A 20 -2.70 -24.70 -8.28
C LEU A 20 -1.88 -24.85 -6.99
N ARG A 21 -2.19 -24.07 -5.95
CA ARG A 21 -1.53 -24.17 -4.63
C ARG A 21 -1.60 -25.57 -4.06
N SER A 22 -2.75 -26.22 -4.17
CA SER A 22 -2.96 -27.59 -3.67
C SER A 22 -2.15 -28.60 -4.47
N ARG A 23 -2.10 -28.45 -5.80
CA ARG A 23 -1.30 -29.29 -6.70
C ARG A 23 0.20 -29.15 -6.41
N LEU A 24 0.72 -27.92 -6.32
CA LEU A 24 2.13 -27.64 -6.06
C LEU A 24 2.54 -28.11 -4.66
N ALA A 25 1.73 -27.85 -3.63
CA ALA A 25 2.02 -28.34 -2.27
C ALA A 25 2.03 -29.88 -2.19
N ALA A 26 1.16 -30.57 -2.94
CA ALA A 26 1.17 -32.03 -3.00
C ALA A 26 2.40 -32.56 -3.76
N ALA A 27 2.79 -31.92 -4.87
CA ALA A 27 4.01 -32.25 -5.60
C ALA A 27 5.26 -32.07 -4.70
N ALA A 28 5.30 -31.01 -3.90
CA ALA A 28 6.36 -30.73 -2.94
C ALA A 28 6.50 -31.81 -1.86
N LYS A 29 5.37 -32.28 -1.33
CA LYS A 29 5.38 -33.41 -0.38
C LYS A 29 5.87 -34.70 -1.04
N LYS A 30 5.44 -34.99 -2.26
CA LYS A 30 5.84 -36.21 -2.98
C LYS A 30 7.34 -36.28 -3.26
N ARG A 31 7.99 -35.14 -3.51
CA ARG A 31 9.45 -35.04 -3.69
C ARG A 31 10.25 -34.90 -2.39
N GLY A 32 9.59 -34.98 -1.23
CA GLY A 32 10.24 -34.90 0.09
C GLY A 32 10.58 -33.48 0.57
N ASP A 33 10.14 -32.45 -0.16
CA ASP A 33 10.40 -31.05 0.19
C ASP A 33 9.29 -30.49 1.10
N ALA A 34 9.40 -30.84 2.38
CA ALA A 34 8.42 -30.42 3.38
C ALA A 34 8.44 -28.90 3.62
N ALA A 35 9.58 -28.23 3.40
CA ALA A 35 9.73 -26.79 3.56
C ALA A 35 8.96 -26.05 2.46
N ALA A 36 9.20 -26.37 1.18
CA ALA A 36 8.46 -25.79 0.07
C ALA A 36 6.96 -26.11 0.15
N ALA A 37 6.60 -27.34 0.53
CA ALA A 37 5.19 -27.70 0.70
C ALA A 37 4.48 -26.83 1.74
N LYS A 38 5.15 -26.53 2.86
CA LYS A 38 4.61 -25.67 3.92
C LYS A 38 4.48 -24.24 3.41
N GLU A 39 5.52 -23.71 2.77
CA GLU A 39 5.54 -22.35 2.23
C GLU A 39 4.40 -22.14 1.22
N ILE A 40 4.31 -22.99 0.20
CA ILE A 40 3.26 -22.97 -0.82
C ILE A 40 1.87 -23.09 -0.17
N SER A 41 1.68 -24.03 0.76
CA SER A 41 0.37 -24.20 1.42
C SER A 41 -0.05 -22.98 2.26
N SER A 42 0.92 -22.21 2.76
CA SER A 42 0.68 -20.99 3.55
C SER A 42 0.44 -19.74 2.71
N ALA A 43 0.77 -19.79 1.41
CA ALA A 43 0.58 -18.70 0.48
C ALA A 43 -0.90 -18.28 0.42
N ARG A 44 -1.14 -16.98 0.54
CA ARG A 44 -2.48 -16.40 0.55
C ARG A 44 -2.91 -16.05 -0.87
N LYS A 45 -4.18 -16.33 -1.18
CA LYS A 45 -4.81 -15.93 -2.44
C LYS A 45 -4.69 -14.39 -2.59
N PRO A 46 -4.13 -13.90 -3.71
CA PRO A 46 -4.03 -12.47 -3.97
C PRO A 46 -5.41 -11.85 -4.19
N THR A 47 -5.57 -10.56 -3.87
CA THR A 47 -6.68 -9.77 -4.39
C THR A 47 -6.51 -9.56 -5.91
N THR A 48 -7.58 -9.21 -6.61
CA THR A 48 -7.51 -8.98 -8.07
C THR A 48 -6.50 -7.89 -8.43
N ALA A 49 -6.48 -6.78 -7.70
CA ALA A 49 -5.49 -5.71 -7.90
C ALA A 49 -4.04 -6.20 -7.67
N ALA A 50 -3.79 -6.96 -6.61
CA ALA A 50 -2.47 -7.50 -6.31
C ALA A 50 -2.01 -8.49 -7.39
N TRP A 51 -2.92 -9.33 -7.87
CA TRP A 51 -2.64 -10.26 -8.96
C TRP A 51 -2.26 -9.52 -10.25
N MET A 52 -2.97 -8.45 -10.63
CA MET A 52 -2.62 -7.66 -11.82
C MET A 52 -1.20 -7.09 -11.73
N VAL A 53 -0.84 -6.55 -10.57
CA VAL A 53 0.49 -6.00 -10.33
C VAL A 53 1.55 -7.10 -10.31
N ASN A 54 1.25 -8.27 -9.75
CA ASN A 54 2.15 -9.43 -9.81
C ASN A 54 2.36 -9.90 -11.24
N LEU A 55 1.30 -9.98 -12.04
CA LEU A 55 1.37 -10.36 -13.44
C LEU A 55 2.22 -9.37 -14.24
N LEU A 56 2.05 -8.06 -14.01
CA LEU A 56 2.91 -7.03 -14.60
C LEU A 56 4.38 -7.27 -14.25
N ALA A 57 4.70 -7.54 -12.99
CA ALA A 57 6.08 -7.79 -12.54
C ALA A 57 6.69 -9.07 -13.14
N HIS A 58 5.87 -10.09 -13.45
CA HIS A 58 6.33 -11.33 -14.08
C HIS A 58 6.44 -11.26 -15.60
N THR A 59 5.76 -10.32 -16.24
CA THR A 59 5.72 -10.19 -17.72
C THR A 59 6.56 -9.03 -18.24
N ASN A 60 6.85 -8.05 -17.38
CA ASN A 60 7.64 -6.88 -17.70
C ASN A 60 8.73 -6.69 -16.65
N ASP A 61 9.90 -7.26 -16.93
CA ASP A 61 11.09 -7.15 -16.07
C ASP A 61 11.52 -5.70 -15.83
N ASP A 62 11.27 -4.82 -16.81
CA ASP A 62 11.62 -3.40 -16.72
C ASP A 62 10.69 -2.62 -15.78
N ALA A 63 9.44 -3.08 -15.58
CA ALA A 63 8.48 -2.38 -14.74
C ALA A 63 8.99 -2.24 -13.29
N LYS A 64 9.48 -3.33 -12.69
CA LYS A 64 10.01 -3.30 -11.33
C LYS A 64 11.27 -2.43 -11.22
N ARG A 65 12.18 -2.54 -12.20
CA ARG A 65 13.41 -1.75 -12.24
C ARG A 65 13.12 -0.25 -12.29
N SER A 66 12.24 0.18 -13.21
CA SER A 66 11.87 1.59 -13.38
C SER A 66 11.22 2.20 -12.13
N LEU A 67 10.39 1.43 -11.40
CA LEU A 67 9.80 1.89 -10.14
C LEU A 67 10.87 2.12 -9.05
N ILE A 68 11.82 1.20 -8.93
CA ILE A 68 12.92 1.29 -7.96
C ILE A 68 13.84 2.47 -8.28
N GLU A 69 14.29 2.58 -9.52
CA GLU A 69 15.19 3.65 -9.97
C GLU A 69 14.57 5.04 -9.77
N LEU A 70 13.27 5.19 -10.08
CA LEU A 70 12.56 6.43 -9.86
C LEU A 70 12.43 6.76 -8.36
N GLY A 71 12.13 5.76 -7.53
CA GLY A 71 12.05 5.92 -6.07
C GLY A 71 13.38 6.35 -5.45
N GLU A 72 14.50 5.81 -5.95
CA GLU A 72 15.85 6.23 -5.55
C GLU A 72 16.16 7.67 -5.94
N ARG A 73 15.86 8.05 -7.19
CA ARG A 73 16.05 9.43 -7.68
C ARG A 73 15.22 10.43 -6.87
N LEU A 74 13.97 10.10 -6.55
CA LEU A 74 13.11 10.93 -5.69
C LEU A 74 13.70 11.09 -4.29
N ARG A 75 14.11 9.99 -3.64
CA ARG A 75 14.75 10.05 -2.32
C ARG A 75 16.03 10.89 -2.33
N ALA A 76 16.85 10.76 -3.38
CA ALA A 76 18.06 11.57 -3.54
C ALA A 76 17.75 13.06 -3.71
N ALA A 77 16.75 13.41 -4.54
CA ALA A 77 16.33 14.80 -4.72
C ALA A 77 15.75 15.41 -3.44
N HIS A 78 14.98 14.63 -2.66
CA HIS A 78 14.50 15.05 -1.34
C HIS A 78 15.64 15.25 -0.34
N ALA A 79 16.62 14.34 -0.30
CA ALA A 79 17.79 14.48 0.57
C ALA A 79 18.65 15.71 0.21
N ALA A 80 18.74 16.05 -1.07
CA ALA A 80 19.41 17.24 -1.57
C ALA A 80 18.57 18.54 -1.45
N MET A 81 17.29 18.43 -1.04
CA MET A 81 16.31 19.52 -1.05
C MET A 81 16.15 20.22 -2.41
N ASP A 82 16.32 19.47 -3.51
CA ASP A 82 16.22 20.00 -4.87
C ASP A 82 14.75 20.06 -5.32
N GLY A 83 14.10 21.20 -5.05
CA GLY A 83 12.70 21.43 -5.42
C GLY A 83 12.42 21.40 -6.93
N ALA A 84 13.40 21.67 -7.79
CA ALA A 84 13.22 21.59 -9.24
C ALA A 84 13.20 20.13 -9.69
N ALA A 85 14.19 19.35 -9.25
CA ALA A 85 14.26 17.92 -9.51
C ALA A 85 13.04 17.17 -8.95
N ILE A 86 12.59 17.51 -7.73
CA ILE A 86 11.38 16.91 -7.15
C ILE A 86 10.15 17.12 -8.05
N ARG A 87 9.96 18.32 -8.60
CA ARG A 87 8.81 18.61 -9.48
C ARG A 87 8.87 17.83 -10.79
N GLU A 88 10.06 17.74 -11.38
CA GLU A 88 10.30 16.97 -12.61
C GLU A 88 10.03 15.47 -12.38
N LEU A 89 10.67 14.90 -11.35
CA LEU A 89 10.51 13.49 -10.96
C LEU A 89 9.07 13.15 -10.57
N SER A 90 8.34 14.08 -9.95
CA SER A 90 6.92 13.90 -9.64
C SER A 90 6.06 13.81 -10.91
N SER A 91 6.46 14.49 -11.99
CA SER A 91 5.79 14.37 -13.28
C SER A 91 6.12 13.04 -13.94
N GLU A 92 7.39 12.64 -13.92
CA GLU A 92 7.85 11.33 -14.39
C GLU A 92 7.14 10.18 -13.66
N GLN A 93 6.95 10.32 -12.34
CA GLN A 93 6.19 9.38 -11.51
C GLN A 93 4.75 9.20 -11.99
N ARG A 94 4.03 10.29 -12.24
CA ARG A 94 2.65 10.20 -12.73
C ARG A 94 2.58 9.48 -14.07
N SER A 95 3.46 9.85 -15.01
CA SER A 95 3.51 9.22 -16.33
C SER A 95 3.83 7.72 -16.25
N LEU A 96 4.84 7.33 -15.48
CA LEU A 96 5.24 5.93 -15.30
C LEU A 96 4.12 5.11 -14.65
N VAL A 97 3.49 5.63 -13.58
CA VAL A 97 2.40 4.93 -12.91
C VAL A 97 1.20 4.76 -13.83
N ASP A 98 0.85 5.77 -14.62
CA ASP A 98 -0.25 5.68 -15.58
C ASP A 98 0.02 4.65 -16.69
N GLU A 99 1.25 4.61 -17.21
CA GLU A 99 1.69 3.63 -18.20
C GLU A 99 1.60 2.20 -17.64
N LEU A 100 2.21 1.97 -16.48
CA LEU A 100 2.23 0.65 -15.84
C LEU A 100 0.83 0.21 -15.39
N THR A 101 -0.03 1.13 -14.99
CA THR A 101 -1.44 0.81 -14.67
C THR A 101 -2.18 0.33 -15.92
N ARG A 102 -1.94 0.94 -17.09
CA ARG A 102 -2.54 0.48 -18.36
C ARG A 102 -2.00 -0.90 -18.73
N ALA A 103 -0.68 -1.07 -18.69
CA ALA A 103 -0.03 -2.35 -18.98
C ALA A 103 -0.55 -3.49 -18.07
N ALA A 104 -0.76 -3.23 -16.78
CA ALA A 104 -1.31 -4.21 -15.86
C ALA A 104 -2.77 -4.61 -16.20
N ILE A 105 -3.60 -3.65 -16.61
CA ILE A 105 -5.00 -3.90 -17.01
C ILE A 105 -5.07 -4.67 -18.33
N GLU A 106 -4.23 -4.28 -19.30
CA GLU A 106 -4.14 -4.92 -20.61
C GLU A 106 -3.61 -6.36 -20.50
N GLY A 107 -2.52 -6.56 -19.74
CA GLY A 107 -1.94 -7.88 -19.49
C GLY A 107 -2.89 -8.82 -18.72
N ALA A 108 -3.76 -8.26 -17.88
CA ALA A 108 -4.81 -9.01 -17.20
C ALA A 108 -6.04 -9.32 -18.08
N GLU A 109 -6.05 -8.85 -19.34
CA GLU A 109 -7.18 -8.97 -20.28
C GLU A 109 -8.51 -8.44 -19.69
N MET A 110 -8.42 -7.45 -18.79
CA MET A 110 -9.57 -7.00 -18.02
C MET A 110 -10.39 -6.01 -18.84
N THR A 111 -11.58 -6.41 -19.28
CA THR A 111 -12.48 -5.53 -20.03
C THR A 111 -13.21 -4.59 -19.08
N ASN A 112 -12.99 -3.27 -19.22
CA ASN A 112 -13.63 -2.21 -18.45
C ASN A 112 -13.54 -2.39 -16.91
N PRO A 113 -12.32 -2.36 -16.32
CA PRO A 113 -12.15 -2.48 -14.88
C PRO A 113 -12.88 -1.37 -14.11
N SER A 114 -13.34 -1.67 -12.89
CA SER A 114 -13.94 -0.66 -12.03
C SER A 114 -12.93 0.44 -11.68
N ALA A 115 -13.42 1.66 -11.41
CA ALA A 115 -12.58 2.77 -10.97
C ALA A 115 -11.76 2.41 -9.72
N THR A 116 -12.40 1.74 -8.75
CA THR A 116 -11.74 1.26 -7.52
C THR A 116 -10.59 0.29 -7.79
N LEU A 117 -10.74 -0.61 -8.78
CA LEU A 117 -9.69 -1.57 -9.13
C LEU A 117 -8.50 -0.86 -9.77
N ARG A 118 -8.77 0.11 -10.65
CA ARG A 118 -7.73 0.96 -11.23
C ARG A 118 -6.99 1.75 -10.14
N GLU A 119 -7.72 2.36 -9.22
CA GLU A 119 -7.16 3.10 -8.08
C GLU A 119 -6.28 2.21 -7.20
N ASP A 120 -6.70 0.98 -6.87
CA ASP A 120 -5.92 0.04 -6.07
C ASP A 120 -4.60 -0.37 -6.76
N VAL A 121 -4.63 -0.56 -8.09
CA VAL A 121 -3.42 -0.85 -8.88
C VAL A 121 -2.48 0.35 -8.87
N THR A 122 -3.00 1.54 -9.18
CA THR A 122 -2.23 2.79 -9.15
C THR A 122 -1.62 3.05 -7.77
N ALA A 123 -2.38 2.87 -6.69
CA ALA A 123 -1.90 3.07 -5.33
C ALA A 123 -0.80 2.07 -4.95
N THR A 124 -0.90 0.82 -5.42
CA THR A 124 0.14 -0.20 -5.19
C THR A 124 1.44 0.16 -5.92
N LEU A 125 1.36 0.62 -7.17
CA LEU A 125 2.52 1.06 -7.93
C LEU A 125 3.18 2.30 -7.30
N GLN A 126 2.38 3.26 -6.83
CA GLN A 126 2.87 4.41 -6.08
C GLN A 126 3.56 3.99 -4.77
N ALA A 127 3.00 3.00 -4.06
CA ALA A 127 3.61 2.45 -2.86
C ALA A 127 4.96 1.77 -3.14
N ALA A 128 5.11 1.08 -4.28
CA ALA A 128 6.39 0.50 -4.69
C ALA A 128 7.48 1.56 -4.96
N ILE A 129 7.11 2.75 -5.43
CA ILE A 129 8.06 3.85 -5.64
C ILE A 129 8.49 4.46 -4.30
N ALA A 130 7.56 4.56 -3.36
CA ALA A 130 7.80 5.14 -2.04
C ALA A 130 8.56 4.20 -1.08
N ASP A 131 8.29 2.90 -1.19
CA ASP A 131 8.82 1.87 -0.28
C ASP A 131 9.54 0.74 -1.05
N PRO A 132 10.86 0.60 -0.90
CA PRO A 132 11.62 -0.47 -1.56
C PRO A 132 11.15 -1.87 -1.12
N ASP A 133 10.65 -2.05 0.11
CA ASP A 133 10.14 -3.35 0.57
C ASP A 133 8.87 -3.75 -0.20
N VAL A 134 8.06 -2.78 -0.63
CA VAL A 134 6.89 -3.02 -1.49
C VAL A 134 7.34 -3.37 -2.91
N ALA A 135 8.32 -2.64 -3.46
CA ALA A 135 8.89 -2.96 -4.77
C ALA A 135 9.48 -4.37 -4.82
N ASP A 136 10.18 -4.79 -3.76
CA ASP A 136 10.78 -6.12 -3.67
C ASP A 136 9.75 -7.24 -3.67
N ARG A 137 8.58 -6.99 -3.07
CA ARG A 137 7.47 -7.94 -2.99
C ARG A 137 6.59 -7.98 -4.25
N LEU A 138 6.80 -7.08 -5.22
CA LEU A 138 6.12 -7.17 -6.52
C LEU A 138 6.37 -8.54 -7.15
N GLY A 139 5.31 -9.16 -7.67
CA GLY A 139 5.32 -10.55 -8.14
C GLY A 139 4.77 -11.55 -7.12
N ARG A 140 4.73 -11.21 -5.83
CA ARG A 140 4.22 -12.07 -4.75
C ARG A 140 3.29 -11.35 -3.76
N LEU A 141 2.67 -10.25 -4.17
CA LEU A 141 1.72 -9.51 -3.33
C LEU A 141 0.43 -10.32 -3.11
N ALA A 142 -0.02 -10.39 -1.86
CA ALA A 142 -1.31 -11.01 -1.51
C ALA A 142 -2.46 -10.00 -1.44
N LYS A 143 -2.17 -8.71 -1.32
CA LYS A 143 -3.15 -7.62 -1.23
C LYS A 143 -2.59 -6.39 -1.93
N ALA A 144 -3.49 -5.50 -2.37
CA ALA A 144 -3.10 -4.17 -2.81
C ALA A 144 -2.40 -3.46 -1.64
N GLU A 145 -1.32 -2.75 -1.95
CA GLU A 145 -0.61 -1.92 -1.00
C GLU A 145 -1.06 -0.47 -1.21
N GLN A 146 -1.13 0.30 -0.13
CA GLN A 146 -1.42 1.72 -0.21
C GLN A 146 -0.39 2.47 0.60
N TRP A 147 0.20 3.49 -0.01
CA TRP A 147 1.05 4.43 0.67
C TRP A 147 0.21 5.54 1.29
N SER A 148 0.15 5.59 2.62
CA SER A 148 -0.39 6.75 3.32
C SER A 148 0.70 7.81 3.37
N GLY A 149 0.54 8.89 2.59
CA GLY A 149 1.47 10.02 2.49
C GLY A 149 1.70 10.84 3.78
N PHE A 150 1.36 10.30 4.95
CA PHE A 150 1.71 10.81 6.27
C PHE A 150 2.32 9.67 7.09
N GLY A 151 3.53 9.30 6.72
CA GLY A 151 4.30 8.25 7.37
C GLY A 151 5.75 8.36 6.95
N ASP A 152 6.51 9.08 7.79
CA ASP A 152 7.84 8.65 8.17
C ASP A 152 9.01 8.85 7.19
N PHE A 153 9.59 10.06 7.22
CA PHE A 153 11.04 10.20 7.08
C PHE A 153 11.70 9.67 8.37
N GLY A 154 11.81 8.34 8.52
CA GLY A 154 12.67 7.67 9.50
C GLY A 154 12.06 7.24 10.84
N THR A 155 11.44 6.06 10.85
CA THR A 155 10.99 5.20 11.97
C THR A 155 10.19 4.01 11.41
N THR A 156 10.93 3.03 10.87
CA THR A 156 10.48 1.64 10.72
C THR A 156 9.77 1.16 11.98
N THR A 157 8.45 0.96 11.91
CA THR A 157 7.70 0.20 12.93
C THR A 157 7.04 -1.00 12.29
N THR A 158 7.86 -2.03 12.07
CA THR A 158 7.41 -3.40 11.89
C THR A 158 6.65 -3.87 13.12
N VAL A 159 5.31 -3.96 13.04
CA VAL A 159 4.53 -4.67 14.07
C VAL A 159 4.33 -6.11 13.63
N ALA A 160 5.33 -6.95 13.90
CA ALA A 160 5.18 -8.40 13.89
C ALA A 160 4.51 -8.83 15.20
N THR A 161 3.26 -9.26 15.14
CA THR A 161 2.63 -9.98 16.27
C THR A 161 2.86 -11.47 16.10
N THR A 162 3.91 -11.97 16.75
CA THR A 162 4.18 -13.40 16.91
C THR A 162 3.16 -14.02 17.86
N ALA A 163 2.38 -14.97 17.35
CA ALA A 163 1.57 -15.87 18.15
C ALA A 163 2.46 -16.87 18.90
N ARG A 164 2.26 -17.03 20.21
CA ARG A 164 2.80 -18.13 21.01
C ARG A 164 1.65 -18.84 21.71
N GLY A 165 1.51 -20.14 21.41
CA GLY A 165 0.50 -21.01 21.96
C GLY A 165 0.86 -21.59 23.34
N GLY A 166 -0.17 -22.00 24.05
CA GLY A 166 -0.11 -22.87 25.24
C GLY A 166 -1.45 -23.60 25.39
N LYS A 167 -1.41 -24.94 25.43
CA LYS A 167 -2.56 -25.85 25.54
C LYS A 167 -3.10 -25.93 26.98
N ALA A 168 -4.42 -26.08 27.12
CA ALA A 168 -5.06 -26.97 28.11
C ALA A 168 -6.53 -27.25 27.71
N LYS A 169 -6.96 -28.52 27.86
CA LYS A 169 -8.32 -29.03 27.65
C LYS A 169 -9.17 -28.81 28.92
N ASP A 170 -10.46 -28.48 28.79
CA ASP A 170 -11.57 -29.38 29.16
C ASP A 170 -12.98 -28.80 28.84
N LYS A 171 -13.94 -29.74 28.80
CA LYS A 171 -15.34 -29.67 28.32
C LYS A 171 -16.28 -28.67 29.03
N ALA A 172 -17.24 -28.14 28.25
CA ALA A 172 -18.71 -28.15 28.48
C ALA A 172 -19.40 -26.82 28.07
N THR A 173 -20.38 -26.93 27.17
CA THR A 173 -21.41 -25.92 26.78
C THR A 173 -22.61 -25.95 27.75
N PRO A 174 -23.65 -25.10 27.61
CA PRO A 174 -23.77 -23.76 27.00
C PRO A 174 -24.44 -22.76 28.00
N ASP A 175 -24.46 -21.45 27.71
CA ASP A 175 -25.70 -20.65 27.54
C ASP A 175 -25.41 -19.14 27.40
N THR A 176 -26.28 -18.55 26.62
CA THR A 176 -26.63 -17.19 26.22
C THR A 176 -26.52 -16.13 27.32
N ASP A 177 -25.39 -15.41 27.44
CA ASP A 177 -25.44 -14.05 28.05
C ASP A 177 -24.20 -13.14 27.84
N ARG A 178 -23.52 -13.23 26.68
CA ARG A 178 -22.25 -12.48 26.44
C ARG A 178 -22.26 -11.55 25.23
N ARG A 179 -23.44 -11.16 24.75
CA ARG A 179 -23.58 -10.32 23.55
C ARG A 179 -23.97 -8.85 23.82
N THR A 180 -24.06 -8.45 25.09
CA THR A 180 -24.51 -7.10 25.50
C THR A 180 -23.43 -6.24 26.17
N PHE A 181 -22.24 -6.78 26.47
CA PHE A 181 -21.16 -6.01 27.13
C PHE A 181 -19.98 -5.57 26.24
N LEU A 182 -19.87 -6.08 25.00
CA LEU A 182 -18.78 -5.72 24.08
C LEU A 182 -19.12 -4.55 23.13
N THR A 183 -20.39 -4.18 23.01
CA THR A 183 -20.85 -3.10 22.11
C THR A 183 -20.71 -1.70 22.72
N SER A 184 -20.53 -1.60 24.05
CA SER A 184 -20.41 -0.30 24.74
C SER A 184 -18.99 0.29 24.76
N ARG A 185 -17.93 -0.52 24.62
CA ARG A 185 -16.53 0.00 24.60
C ARG A 185 -16.06 0.48 23.23
N LYS A 186 -16.68 0.03 22.13
CA LYS A 186 -16.28 0.42 20.77
C LYS A 186 -16.88 1.77 20.33
N ASN A 187 -17.98 2.20 20.94
CA ASN A 187 -18.65 3.45 20.59
C ASN A 187 -18.05 4.70 21.29
N THR A 188 -17.36 4.53 22.43
CA THR A 188 -16.74 5.65 23.18
C THR A 188 -15.33 6.02 22.68
N GLN A 189 -14.63 5.12 21.98
CA GLN A 189 -13.32 5.43 21.37
C GLN A 189 -13.42 6.08 19.98
N ILE A 190 -14.53 5.89 19.25
CA ILE A 190 -14.75 6.51 17.93
C ILE A 190 -15.16 7.99 18.08
N SER A 191 -15.86 8.35 19.16
CA SER A 191 -16.30 9.74 19.41
C SER A 191 -15.18 10.68 19.85
N THR A 192 -14.15 10.20 20.56
CA THR A 192 -13.04 11.05 21.03
C THR A 192 -11.98 11.35 19.95
N GLY A 193 -11.76 10.43 19.00
CA GLY A 193 -10.88 10.65 17.85
C GLY A 193 -11.44 11.63 16.83
N LYS A 194 -12.76 11.59 16.59
CA LYS A 194 -13.43 12.50 15.64
C LYS A 194 -13.47 13.95 16.14
N GLU A 195 -13.60 14.16 17.44
CA GLU A 195 -13.60 15.50 18.04
C GLU A 195 -12.21 16.14 18.04
N ARG A 196 -11.15 15.37 18.33
CA ARG A 196 -9.75 15.83 18.21
C ARG A 196 -9.36 16.14 16.77
N SER A 197 -9.81 15.32 15.82
CA SER A 197 -9.58 15.57 14.38
C SER A 197 -10.30 16.84 13.90
N ARG A 198 -11.52 17.10 14.39
CA ARG A 198 -12.24 18.34 14.11
C ARG A 198 -11.58 19.56 14.71
N GLN A 199 -11.11 19.48 15.96
CA GLN A 199 -10.38 20.58 16.60
C GLN A 199 -9.07 20.89 15.87
N GLN A 200 -8.27 19.87 15.52
CA GLN A 200 -7.05 20.07 14.74
C GLN A 200 -7.33 20.66 13.35
N SER A 201 -8.42 20.26 12.69
CA SER A 201 -8.82 20.84 11.40
C SER A 201 -9.29 22.30 11.50
N ALA A 202 -9.93 22.67 12.62
CA ALA A 202 -10.37 24.03 12.87
C ALA A 202 -9.19 24.95 13.19
N GLU A 203 -8.23 24.47 14.00
CA GLU A 203 -6.99 25.19 14.31
C GLU A 203 -6.12 25.39 13.06
N ALA A 204 -5.97 24.36 12.23
CA ALA A 204 -5.24 24.48 10.97
C ALA A 204 -5.87 25.48 9.99
N ARG A 205 -7.22 25.52 9.93
CA ARG A 205 -7.95 26.51 9.11
C ARG A 205 -7.79 27.93 9.64
N GLN A 206 -7.79 28.12 10.95
CA GLN A 206 -7.56 29.43 11.55
C GLN A 206 -6.12 29.91 11.31
N ALA A 207 -5.14 29.02 11.40
CA ALA A 207 -3.74 29.33 11.11
C ALA A 207 -3.54 29.73 9.64
N LEU A 208 -4.17 29.02 8.69
CA LEU A 208 -4.14 29.38 7.26
C LEU A 208 -4.78 30.75 7.01
N ALA A 209 -5.96 31.01 7.57
CA ALA A 209 -6.64 32.29 7.41
C ALA A 209 -5.86 33.46 8.06
N ALA A 210 -5.08 33.21 9.11
CA ALA A 210 -4.21 34.21 9.70
C ALA A 210 -2.97 34.50 8.82
N ALA A 211 -2.38 33.46 8.24
CA ALA A 211 -1.25 33.58 7.33
C ALA A 211 -1.63 34.29 6.01
N GLU A 212 -2.83 34.03 5.48
CA GLU A 212 -3.35 34.71 4.29
C GLU A 212 -3.55 36.20 4.54
N ARG A 213 -4.18 36.59 5.67
CA ARG A 213 -4.31 38.01 6.04
C ARG A 213 -2.97 38.71 6.21
N ALA A 214 -2.01 38.04 6.86
CA ALA A 214 -0.67 38.61 7.03
C ALA A 214 0.05 38.80 5.69
N ARG A 215 -0.20 37.94 4.70
CA ARG A 215 0.31 38.09 3.33
C ARG A 215 -0.36 39.27 2.63
N ASP A 216 -1.68 39.35 2.70
CA ASP A 216 -2.45 40.42 2.04
C ASP A 216 -2.11 41.79 2.64
N ASP A 217 -1.91 41.89 3.96
CA ASP A 217 -1.48 43.11 4.64
C ASP A 217 -0.07 43.53 4.19
N ALA A 218 0.86 42.58 4.05
CA ALA A 218 2.20 42.84 3.55
C ALA A 218 2.20 43.25 2.06
N ASP A 219 1.35 42.63 1.25
CA ASP A 219 1.17 42.94 -0.17
C ASP A 219 0.60 44.37 -0.34
N ASN A 220 -0.36 44.76 0.52
CA ASN A 220 -0.91 46.12 0.54
C ASN A 220 0.13 47.17 0.98
N GLU A 221 0.92 46.89 2.01
CA GLU A 221 1.97 47.81 2.50
C GLU A 221 3.08 48.02 1.46
N MET A 222 3.39 46.99 0.67
CA MET A 222 4.32 47.08 -0.47
C MET A 222 3.75 47.91 -1.62
N SER A 223 2.44 47.77 -1.90
CA SER A 223 1.74 48.56 -2.93
C SER A 223 1.65 50.04 -2.57
N ASP A 224 1.38 50.36 -1.30
CA ASP A 224 1.34 51.74 -0.80
C ASP A 224 2.72 52.41 -0.92
N ARG A 225 3.80 51.69 -0.55
CA ARG A 225 5.18 52.18 -0.71
C ARG A 225 5.62 52.37 -2.17
N GLN A 226 5.05 51.62 -3.11
CA GLN A 226 5.32 51.81 -4.54
C GLN A 226 4.57 52.99 -5.15
N THR A 227 3.50 53.46 -4.52
CA THR A 227 2.66 54.56 -5.04
C THR A 227 3.14 55.93 -4.54
N ASP A 228 3.94 55.97 -3.46
CA ASP A 228 4.53 57.17 -2.87
C ASP A 228 5.91 57.58 -3.45
N LEU A 229 6.36 56.94 -4.55
CA LEU A 229 7.58 57.25 -5.32
C LEU A 229 7.25 57.80 -6.70
#